data_AF-A0A958MQY5-F1
#
_entry.id   AF-A0A958MQY5-F1
#
_cell.length_a   1.000
_cell.length_b   1.000
_cell.length_c   1.000
_cell.angle_alpha   90.00
_cell.angle_beta   90.00
_cell.angle_gamma   90.00
#
_symmetry.space_group_name_H-M   'P 1'
#
loop_
_entity.id
_entity.type
_entity.pdbx_description
1 polymer ?
#
loop_
_entity_poly.entity_id
_entity_poly.type
_entity_poly.pdbx_seq_one_letter_code
_entity_poly.pdbx_strand_id
1 'polypeptide(L)'
;SIYGKKSELEPAKPPPRAEIPFRLDVKDDGYRVVVGQKSVPIPKVNGEYDYHKLVEELKTVKELYPEKVDAVITMSDELEYGYLIKGMDALLTSGFPEISVATGGVK
;
A
#
# COMPACT_ATOMS: atom_id res chain seq x y z
N SER A 1 -48.80 17.49 25.28
CA SER A 1 -48.16 18.03 24.06
C SER A 1 -46.80 17.37 23.93
N ILE A 2 -46.65 16.26 23.21
CA ILE A 2 -46.65 16.08 21.73
C ILE A 2 -45.42 16.75 21.10
N TYR A 3 -44.46 15.90 20.70
CA TYR A 3 -43.48 16.02 19.60
C TYR A 3 -42.46 17.17 19.68
N GLY A 4 -41.16 16.99 19.43
CA GLY A 4 -40.45 15.93 18.74
C GLY A 4 -39.49 16.56 17.72
N LYS A 5 -38.20 16.23 17.79
CA LYS A 5 -37.23 16.22 16.68
C LYS A 5 -36.16 15.21 17.07
N LYS A 6 -36.45 13.94 16.83
CA LYS A 6 -35.83 13.16 15.74
C LYS A 6 -34.32 13.23 15.82
N SER A 7 -33.78 12.22 16.52
CA SER A 7 -32.47 11.67 16.27
C SER A 7 -32.27 11.53 14.76
N GLU A 8 -31.49 12.43 14.17
CA GLU A 8 -30.74 12.11 12.98
C GLU A 8 -29.70 11.09 13.44
N LEU A 9 -30.12 9.82 13.43
CA LEU A 9 -29.21 8.72 13.21
C LEU A 9 -28.55 9.03 11.86
N GLU A 10 -27.46 9.79 11.89
CA GLU A 10 -26.46 9.69 10.84
C GLU A 10 -26.29 8.19 10.63
N PRO A 11 -26.50 7.66 9.41
CA PRO A 11 -26.24 6.26 9.17
C PRO A 11 -24.80 6.06 9.59
N ALA A 12 -24.59 5.31 10.67
CA ALA A 12 -23.26 5.02 11.17
C ALA A 12 -22.50 4.51 9.94
N LYS A 13 -21.53 5.32 9.47
CA LYS A 13 -20.68 4.92 8.36
C LYS A 13 -20.26 3.49 8.69
N PRO A 14 -20.47 2.52 7.79
CA PRO A 14 -20.13 1.13 8.08
C PRO A 14 -18.75 1.15 8.72
N PRO A 15 -18.56 0.48 9.87
CA PRO A 15 -17.33 0.61 10.66
C PRO A 15 -16.19 0.49 9.67
N PRO A 16 -15.31 1.52 9.55
CA PRO A 16 -14.35 1.57 8.47
C PRO A 16 -13.66 0.22 8.49
N ARG A 17 -13.75 -0.54 7.38
CA ARG A 17 -13.01 -1.79 7.23
C ARG A 17 -11.58 -1.39 7.56
N ALA A 18 -11.14 -1.74 8.78
CA ALA A 18 -10.03 -1.06 9.45
C ALA A 18 -8.94 -0.77 8.43
N GLU A 19 -8.55 0.49 8.25
CA GLU A 19 -7.60 0.94 7.21
C GLU A 19 -6.41 -0.03 7.17
N ILE A 20 -6.49 -1.08 6.35
CA ILE A 20 -5.52 -2.16 6.43
C ILE A 20 -4.23 -1.54 5.93
N PRO A 21 -3.18 -1.45 6.77
CA PRO A 21 -1.97 -0.76 6.38
C PRO A 21 -1.40 -1.50 5.18
N PHE A 22 -1.21 -0.78 4.08
CA PHE A 22 -0.54 -1.30 2.89
C PHE A 22 0.75 -0.52 2.72
N ARG A 23 1.86 -1.27 2.71
CA ARG A 23 3.20 -0.74 2.58
C ARG A 23 3.98 -1.53 1.53
N LEU A 24 4.69 -0.82 0.67
CA LEU A 24 5.71 -1.36 -0.22
C LEU A 24 7.08 -1.00 0.36
N ASP A 25 7.90 -2.00 0.64
CA ASP A 25 9.29 -1.79 1.05
C ASP A 25 10.20 -2.09 -0.14
N VAL A 26 11.12 -1.17 -0.40
CA VAL A 26 12.19 -1.31 -1.38
C VAL A 26 13.49 -1.55 -0.61
N LYS A 27 14.04 -2.77 -0.73
CA LYS A 27 15.20 -3.26 0.01
C LYS A 27 16.28 -3.79 -0.92
N ASP A 28 17.49 -3.94 -0.39
CA ASP A 28 18.64 -4.46 -1.14
C ASP A 28 18.41 -5.87 -1.70
N ASP A 29 17.61 -6.69 -1.02
CA ASP A 29 17.24 -8.05 -1.42
C ASP A 29 16.04 -8.12 -2.38
N GLY A 30 15.32 -7.01 -2.58
CA GLY A 30 14.18 -6.91 -3.50
C GLY A 30 13.04 -6.04 -2.97
N TYR A 31 11.81 -6.36 -3.39
CA TYR A 31 10.62 -5.69 -2.86
C TYR A 31 9.97 -6.52 -1.75
N ARG A 32 9.20 -5.87 -0.90
CA ARG A 32 8.30 -6.54 0.02
C ARG A 32 6.96 -5.81 0.07
N VAL A 33 5.90 -6.53 -0.27
CA VAL A 33 4.52 -6.05 -0.21
C VAL A 33 3.93 -6.46 1.13
N VAL A 34 3.56 -5.49 1.96
CA VAL A 34 3.00 -5.70 3.30
C VAL A 34 1.58 -5.19 3.34
N VAL A 35 0.61 -6.06 3.61
CA VAL A 35 -0.81 -5.72 3.73
C VAL A 35 -1.34 -6.28 5.03
N GLY A 36 -1.62 -5.40 6.00
CA GLY A 36 -2.01 -5.81 7.35
C GLY A 36 -0.91 -6.63 8.01
N GLN A 37 -1.19 -7.90 8.29
CA GLN A 37 -0.23 -8.85 8.86
C GLN A 37 0.49 -9.69 7.81
N LYS A 38 0.05 -9.67 6.55
CA LYS A 38 0.65 -10.45 5.47
C LYS A 38 1.84 -9.68 4.90
N SER A 39 2.95 -10.37 4.71
CA SER A 39 4.15 -9.84 4.06
C SER A 39 4.58 -10.81 2.96
N VAL A 40 4.66 -10.31 1.72
CA VAL A 40 5.08 -11.08 0.55
C VAL A 40 6.41 -10.52 0.05
N PRO A 41 7.52 -11.26 0.21
CA PRO A 41 8.81 -10.88 -0.36
C PRO A 41 8.85 -11.19 -1.85
N ILE A 42 9.43 -10.28 -2.61
CA ILE A 42 9.67 -10.39 -4.05
C ILE A 42 11.19 -10.23 -4.24
N PRO A 43 11.94 -11.34 -4.21
CA PRO A 43 13.40 -11.28 -4.31
C PRO A 43 13.84 -10.79 -5.69
N LYS A 44 15.03 -10.22 -5.76
CA LYS A 44 15.68 -9.90 -7.03
C LYS A 44 15.87 -11.14 -7.91
N VAL A 45 15.79 -10.94 -9.22
CA VAL A 45 16.07 -11.95 -10.24
C VAL A 45 17.31 -11.51 -11.01
N ASN A 46 18.35 -12.34 -11.05
CA ASN A 46 19.64 -12.02 -11.70
C ASN A 46 20.28 -10.72 -11.19
N GLY A 47 20.07 -10.36 -9.92
CA GLY A 47 20.60 -9.13 -9.32
C GLY A 47 19.75 -7.87 -9.58
N GLU A 48 18.67 -7.99 -10.35
CA GLU A 48 17.76 -6.89 -10.66
C GLU A 48 16.43 -7.02 -9.93
N TYR A 49 15.79 -5.88 -9.66
CA TYR A 49 14.46 -5.84 -9.06
C TYR A 49 13.40 -6.37 -10.03
N ASP A 50 12.61 -7.33 -9.57
CA ASP A 50 11.53 -7.93 -10.36
C ASP A 50 10.29 -7.03 -10.37
N TYR A 51 10.32 -6.04 -11.27
CA TYR A 51 9.22 -5.09 -11.44
C TYR A 51 7.94 -5.77 -11.95
N HIS A 52 8.06 -6.79 -12.81
CA HIS A 52 6.91 -7.52 -13.34
C HIS A 52 6.15 -8.21 -12.22
N LYS A 53 6.86 -8.95 -11.37
CA LYS A 53 6.27 -9.64 -10.23
C LYS A 53 5.72 -8.68 -9.18
N LEU A 54 6.35 -7.52 -8.98
CA LEU A 54 5.79 -6.46 -8.16
C LEU A 54 4.40 -6.05 -8.65
N VAL A 55 4.26 -5.72 -9.94
CA VAL A 55 2.96 -5.29 -10.50
C VAL A 55 1.91 -6.40 -10.40
N GLU A 56 2.28 -7.66 -10.61
CA GLU A 56 1.37 -8.80 -10.43
C GLU A 56 0.86 -8.93 -8.98
N GLU A 57 1.75 -8.81 -7.99
CA GLU A 57 1.36 -8.85 -6.58
C GLU A 57 0.48 -7.65 -6.24
N LEU A 58 0.82 -6.45 -6.72
CA LEU A 58 0.02 -5.24 -6.50
C LEU A 58 -1.39 -5.34 -7.08
N LYS A 59 -1.54 -5.93 -8.27
CA LYS A 59 -2.87 -6.23 -8.86
C LYS A 59 -3.64 -7.22 -8.00
N THR A 60 -2.99 -8.26 -7.51
CA THR A 60 -3.62 -9.24 -6.60
C THR A 60 -4.10 -8.55 -5.31
N VAL A 61 -3.30 -7.65 -4.74
CA VAL A 61 -3.70 -6.82 -3.59
C VAL A 61 -4.91 -5.96 -3.95
N LYS A 62 -4.94 -5.35 -5.14
CA LYS A 62 -6.06 -4.52 -5.58
C LYS A 62 -7.35 -5.33 -5.77
N GLU A 63 -7.26 -6.57 -6.27
CA GLU A 63 -8.41 -7.48 -6.39
C GLU A 63 -8.96 -7.89 -5.02
N LEU A 64 -8.08 -8.12 -4.04
CA LEU A 64 -8.47 -8.44 -2.66
C LEU A 64 -9.03 -7.23 -1.90
N TYR A 65 -8.52 -6.03 -2.20
CA TYR A 65 -8.89 -4.78 -1.53
C TYR A 65 -9.25 -3.69 -2.57
N PRO A 66 -10.36 -3.83 -3.32
CA PRO A 66 -10.71 -2.95 -4.43
C PRO A 66 -10.96 -1.50 -3.99
N GLU A 67 -11.47 -1.33 -2.77
CA GLU A 67 -11.78 -0.04 -2.14
C GLU A 67 -10.52 0.71 -1.70
N LYS A 68 -9.37 0.02 -1.61
CA LYS A 68 -8.12 0.61 -1.13
C LYS A 68 -7.43 1.39 -2.24
N VAL A 69 -7.12 2.65 -1.98
CA VAL A 69 -6.49 3.57 -2.95
C VAL A 69 -5.16 4.13 -2.44
N ASP A 70 -4.89 3.94 -1.15
CA ASP A 70 -3.70 4.42 -0.46
C ASP A 70 -2.63 3.33 -0.32
N ALA A 71 -1.37 3.77 -0.38
CA ALA A 71 -0.20 2.93 -0.15
C ALA A 71 0.94 3.75 0.45
N VAL A 72 1.69 3.15 1.38
CA VAL A 72 2.93 3.74 1.90
C VAL A 72 4.11 3.09 1.19
N ILE A 73 5.07 3.87 0.70
CA ILE A 73 6.33 3.34 0.18
C ILE A 73 7.48 3.69 1.12
N THR A 74 8.33 2.72 1.42
CA THR A 74 9.57 2.88 2.18
C THR A 74 10.76 2.36 1.37
N MET A 75 11.93 2.95 1.56
CA MET A 75 13.16 2.55 0.88
C MET A 75 14.31 2.50 1.90
N SER A 76 15.19 1.51 1.78
CA SER A 76 16.45 1.50 2.53
C SER A 76 17.34 2.69 2.11
N ASP A 77 17.98 3.34 3.10
CA ASP A 77 18.79 4.56 2.89
C ASP A 77 19.97 4.37 1.91
N GLU A 78 20.46 3.14 1.77
CA GLU A 78 21.59 2.78 0.92
C GLU A 78 21.23 2.64 -0.57
N LEU A 79 19.94 2.69 -0.91
CA LEU A 79 19.46 2.47 -2.26
C LEU A 79 19.36 3.76 -3.06
N GLU A 80 19.63 3.63 -4.36
CA GLU A 80 19.46 4.73 -5.30
C GLU A 80 18.00 5.18 -5.37
N TYR A 81 17.79 6.50 -5.33
CA TYR A 81 16.46 7.13 -5.42
C TYR A 81 15.66 6.66 -6.65
N GLY A 82 16.31 6.24 -7.74
CA GLY A 82 15.65 5.70 -8.92
C GLY A 82 14.78 4.46 -8.63
N TYR A 83 15.12 3.65 -7.62
CA TYR A 83 14.29 2.52 -7.21
C TYR A 83 13.02 2.93 -6.50
N LEU A 84 13.04 4.03 -5.75
CA LEU A 84 11.84 4.61 -5.15
C LEU A 84 10.85 5.04 -6.23
N ILE A 85 11.32 5.75 -7.25
CA ILE A 85 10.49 6.21 -8.38
C ILE A 85 9.81 5.02 -9.05
N LYS A 86 10.57 3.95 -9.35
CA LYS A 86 10.01 2.73 -9.94
C LYS A 86 8.94 2.10 -9.05
N GLY A 87 9.15 2.07 -7.73
CA GLY A 87 8.15 1.58 -6.79
C GLY A 87 6.87 2.44 -6.79
N MET A 88 7.01 3.77 -6.86
CA MET A 88 5.87 4.68 -6.98
C MET A 88 5.11 4.46 -8.29
N ASP A 89 5.81 4.32 -9.42
CA ASP A 89 5.21 4.05 -10.74
C ASP A 89 4.42 2.73 -10.73
N ALA A 90 4.94 1.70 -10.06
CA ALA A 90 4.24 0.43 -9.90
C ALA A 90 2.93 0.58 -9.12
N LEU A 91 2.94 1.34 -8.02
CA LEU A 91 1.75 1.62 -7.21
C LEU A 91 0.69 2.41 -8.01
N LEU A 92 1.11 3.46 -8.73
CA LEU A 92 0.22 4.25 -9.58
C LEU A 92 -0.44 3.39 -10.66
N THR A 93 0.38 2.61 -11.40
CA THR A 93 -0.10 1.75 -12.49
C THR A 93 -1.03 0.64 -11.98
N SER A 94 -0.91 0.25 -10.72
CA SER A 94 -1.72 -0.79 -10.08
C SER A 94 -2.98 -0.26 -9.38
N GLY A 95 -3.27 1.04 -9.48
CA GLY A 95 -4.50 1.63 -8.97
C GLY A 95 -4.43 2.09 -7.50
N PHE A 96 -3.24 2.44 -7.02
CA PHE A 96 -3.00 3.07 -5.72
C PHE A 96 -2.49 4.51 -5.93
N PRO A 97 -3.38 5.48 -6.24
CA PRO A 97 -3.00 6.85 -6.52
C PRO A 97 -2.54 7.64 -5.28
N GLU A 98 -2.98 7.25 -4.08
CA GLU A 98 -2.67 7.96 -2.85
C GLU A 98 -1.40 7.40 -2.21
N ILE A 99 -0.25 7.85 -2.71
CA ILE A 99 1.06 7.35 -2.27
C ILE A 99 1.64 8.26 -1.18
N SER A 100 1.95 7.68 -0.03
CA SER A 100 2.72 8.33 1.03
C SER A 100 4.14 7.79 1.05
N VAL A 101 5.14 8.67 1.04
CA VAL A 101 6.55 8.27 1.12
C VAL A 101 7.00 8.38 2.58
N ALA A 102 7.50 7.29 3.14
CA ALA A 102 8.11 7.28 4.46
C ALA A 102 9.61 7.00 4.31
N THR A 103 10.40 8.07 4.44
CA THR A 103 11.86 8.01 4.55
C THR A 103 12.23 7.87 6.01
N GLY A 104 12.69 6.68 6.37
CA GLY A 104 12.95 6.32 7.75
C GLY A 104 13.00 4.82 7.83
N GLY A 105 14.17 4.24 7.53
CA GLY A 105 14.44 2.86 7.85
C GLY A 105 14.08 2.64 9.32
N VAL A 106 13.12 1.76 9.59
CA VAL A 106 12.98 1.17 10.92
C VAL A 106 14.31 0.48 11.21
N LYS A 107 15.13 1.12 12.04
CA LYS A 107 16.32 0.52 12.63
C LYS A 107 15.96 -0.71 13.44
#